data_AF-A0A1I0CGI2-F1
#
_entry.id   AF-A0A1I0CGI2-F1
#
_cell.length_a   1.000
_cell.length_b   1.000
_cell.length_c   1.000
_cell.angle_alpha   90.00
_cell.angle_beta   90.00
_cell.angle_gamma   90.00
#
_symmetry.space_group_name_H-M   'P 1'
#
loop_
_entity.id
_entity.type
_entity.pdbx_description
1 polymer ?
#
loop_
_entity_poly.entity_id
_entity_poly.type
_entity_poly.pdbx_seq_one_letter_code
_entity_poly.pdbx_strand_id
1 'polypeptide(L)'
;MSERLELVKPTVELKNEYLSFYKEWLASGEDMIPWVIEKDPTHFEEMIRFLSDHEKGINLPKGYVPDSTFWLINEREKCLVL
;
A
#
# COMPACT_ATOMS: atom_id res chain seq x y z
N MET A 1 22.01 -9.11 13.76
CA MET A 1 20.93 -9.92 13.17
C MET A 1 20.39 -9.12 12.02
N SER A 2 20.39 -9.65 10.78
CA SER A 2 19.69 -8.97 9.68
C SER A 2 18.19 -9.22 9.84
N GLU A 3 17.37 -8.18 9.76
CA GLU A 3 15.92 -8.35 9.64
C GLU A 3 15.59 -9.01 8.30
N ARG A 4 14.68 -9.99 8.32
CA ARG A 4 14.12 -10.55 7.08
C ARG A 4 13.07 -9.59 6.54
N LEU A 5 13.24 -9.22 5.27
CA LEU A 5 12.36 -8.31 4.55
C LEU A 5 11.73 -9.05 3.37
N GLU A 6 10.43 -8.83 3.15
CA GLU A 6 9.66 -9.46 2.08
C GLU A 6 8.76 -8.44 1.40
N LEU A 7 8.68 -8.52 0.06
CA LEU A 7 7.71 -7.75 -0.72
C LEU A 7 6.44 -8.59 -0.89
N VAL A 8 5.34 -8.09 -0.36
CA VAL A 8 4.05 -8.76 -0.39
C VAL A 8 3.03 -7.94 -1.17
N LYS A 9 2.01 -8.61 -1.70
CA LYS A 9 0.90 -7.89 -2.32
C LYS A 9 0.04 -7.20 -1.25
N PRO A 10 -0.49 -6.01 -1.56
CA PRO A 10 -1.52 -5.36 -0.75
C PRO A 10 -2.65 -6.34 -0.47
N THR A 11 -2.99 -6.51 0.80
CA THR A 11 -4.02 -7.45 1.20
C THR A 11 -4.80 -6.97 2.42
N VAL A 12 -6.02 -7.48 2.55
CA VAL A 12 -6.95 -7.05 3.61
C VAL A 12 -6.45 -7.41 5.01
N GLU A 13 -5.66 -8.47 5.13
CA GLU A 13 -5.08 -8.97 6.38
C GLU A 13 -4.08 -7.98 6.99
N LEU A 14 -3.38 -7.20 6.17
CA LEU A 14 -2.37 -6.23 6.60
C LEU A 14 -2.97 -4.84 6.92
N LYS A 15 -4.31 -4.73 6.99
CA LYS A 15 -5.02 -3.47 7.27
C LYS A 15 -4.50 -2.74 8.50
N ASN A 16 -4.33 -3.45 9.62
CA ASN A 16 -3.94 -2.83 10.87
C ASN A 16 -2.52 -2.27 10.79
N GLU A 17 -1.61 -3.02 10.16
CA GLU A 17 -0.21 -2.61 9.97
C GLU A 17 -0.10 -1.43 9.00
N TYR A 18 -0.86 -1.45 7.91
CA TYR A 18 -0.98 -0.31 6.99
C TYR A 18 -1.49 0.94 7.71
N LEU A 19 -2.56 0.81 8.51
CA LEU A 19 -3.14 1.95 9.24
C LEU A 19 -2.18 2.48 10.31
N SER A 20 -1.40 1.60 10.95
CA SER A 20 -0.34 2.02 11.89
C SER A 20 0.74 2.80 11.17
N PHE A 21 1.24 2.28 10.04
CA PHE A 21 2.20 2.96 9.18
C PHE A 21 1.69 4.32 8.70
N TYR A 22 0.46 4.37 8.18
CA TYR A 22 -0.18 5.59 7.71
C TYR A 22 -0.31 6.65 8.82
N LYS A 23 -0.63 6.25 10.05
CA LYS A 23 -0.67 7.16 11.20
C LYS A 23 0.71 7.66 11.63
N GLU A 24 1.70 6.77 11.69
CA GLU A 24 3.11 7.14 11.97
C GLU A 24 3.60 8.16 10.92
N TRP A 25 3.26 7.93 9.66
CA TRP A 25 3.61 8.79 8.54
C TRP A 25 2.89 10.15 8.58
N LEU A 26 1.57 10.18 8.85
CA LEU A 26 0.84 11.43 9.05
C LEU A 26 1.42 12.27 10.22
N ALA A 27 1.94 11.59 11.26
CA ALA A 27 2.57 12.24 12.39
C ALA A 27 4.00 12.73 12.09
N SER A 28 4.70 12.14 11.11
CA SER A 28 6.05 12.58 10.72
C SER A 28 6.05 13.88 9.94
N GLY A 29 4.97 14.18 9.21
CA GLY A 29 4.83 15.39 8.40
C GLY A 29 5.70 15.38 7.13
N GLU A 30 6.13 14.20 6.68
CA GLU A 30 6.85 14.01 5.42
C GLU A 30 5.93 14.26 4.20
N ASP A 31 6.50 14.35 2.99
CA ASP A 31 5.73 14.55 1.74
C ASP A 31 5.32 13.20 1.13
N MET A 32 4.02 13.04 0.83
CA MET A 32 3.40 11.76 0.45
C MET A 32 3.68 11.49 -1.04
N ILE A 33 4.69 10.68 -1.33
CA ILE A 33 5.10 10.38 -2.71
C ILE A 33 5.28 8.87 -2.85
N PRO A 34 4.55 8.19 -3.77
CA PRO A 34 3.67 8.73 -4.82
C PRO A 34 2.23 9.05 -4.33
N TRP A 35 1.51 9.90 -5.06
CA TRP A 35 0.10 10.29 -4.80
C TRP A 35 -0.88 9.11 -4.59
N VAL A 36 -0.55 7.90 -5.06
CA VAL A 36 -1.36 6.68 -4.90
C VAL A 36 -1.70 6.39 -3.42
N ILE A 37 -0.88 6.87 -2.49
CA ILE A 37 -1.05 6.66 -1.05
C ILE A 37 -1.89 7.77 -0.35
N GLU A 38 -2.23 8.84 -1.07
CA GLU A 38 -3.09 9.92 -0.52
C GLU A 38 -4.56 9.50 -0.39
N LYS A 39 -4.93 8.33 -0.93
CA LYS A 39 -6.29 7.81 -0.76
C LYS A 39 -6.55 7.52 0.71
N ASP A 40 -7.54 8.23 1.25
CA ASP A 40 -8.09 8.00 2.57
C ASP A 40 -8.39 6.50 2.77
N PRO A 41 -7.71 5.83 3.71
CA PRO A 41 -7.89 4.41 3.97
C PRO A 41 -9.21 4.10 4.70
N THR A 42 -10.09 5.08 4.91
CA THR A 42 -11.47 4.89 5.41
C THR A 42 -12.18 3.74 4.70
N HIS A 43 -11.93 3.57 3.39
CA HIS A 43 -12.42 2.43 2.59
C HIS A 43 -11.29 1.50 2.16
N PHE A 44 -10.55 0.94 3.12
CA PHE A 44 -9.38 0.09 2.88
C PHE A 44 -9.62 -1.05 1.88
N GLU A 45 -10.76 -1.74 1.95
CA GLU A 45 -11.11 -2.82 1.03
C GLU A 45 -11.25 -2.33 -0.42
N GLU A 46 -11.81 -1.13 -0.62
CA GLU A 46 -11.90 -0.48 -1.93
C GLU A 46 -10.52 -0.09 -2.44
N MET A 47 -9.60 0.32 -1.56
CA MET A 47 -8.21 0.58 -1.91
C MET A 47 -7.50 -0.70 -2.38
N ILE A 48 -7.62 -1.80 -1.65
CA ILE A 48 -7.04 -3.10 -2.07
C ILE A 48 -7.62 -3.53 -3.42
N ARG A 49 -8.94 -3.36 -3.60
CA ARG A 49 -9.59 -3.67 -4.88
C ARG A 49 -9.08 -2.79 -6.02
N PHE A 50 -8.92 -1.48 -5.78
CA PHE A 50 -8.36 -0.55 -6.75
C PHE A 50 -6.96 -0.96 -7.20
N LEU A 51 -6.08 -1.32 -6.25
CA LEU A 51 -4.73 -1.81 -6.55
C LEU A 51 -4.75 -3.13 -7.34
N SER A 52 -5.68 -4.03 -7.02
CA SER A 52 -5.86 -5.28 -7.77
C SER A 52 -6.41 -5.07 -9.18
N ASP A 53 -7.33 -4.13 -9.36
CA ASP A 53 -7.89 -3.77 -10.66
C ASP A 53 -6.84 -3.09 -11.54
N HIS A 54 -6.02 -2.21 -10.96
CA HIS A 54 -4.86 -1.61 -11.63
C HIS A 54 -3.84 -2.65 -12.10
N GLU A 55 -3.50 -3.63 -11.25
CA GLU A 55 -2.62 -4.75 -11.62
C GLU A 55 -3.18 -5.54 -12.80
N LYS A 56 -4.49 -5.76 -12.82
CA LYS A 56 -5.17 -6.53 -13.88
C LYS A 56 -5.49 -5.71 -15.13
N GLY A 57 -5.21 -4.40 -15.12
CA GLY A 57 -5.58 -3.49 -16.20
C GLY A 57 -7.08 -3.23 -16.33
N ILE A 58 -7.84 -3.46 -15.27
CA ILE A 58 -9.30 -3.30 -15.24
C ILE A 58 -9.63 -1.86 -14.86
N ASN A 59 -10.54 -1.22 -15.62
CA ASN A 59 -11.00 0.15 -15.37
C ASN A 59 -9.88 1.21 -15.31
N LEU A 60 -8.75 0.96 -15.98
CA LEU A 60 -7.67 1.94 -16.06
C LEU A 60 -8.12 3.19 -16.83
N PRO A 61 -7.72 4.40 -16.40
CA PRO A 61 -7.95 5.60 -17.17
C PRO A 61 -7.27 5.52 -18.55
N LYS A 62 -7.83 6.23 -19.54
CA LYS A 62 -7.30 6.21 -20.90
C LYS A 62 -5.84 6.69 -20.91
N GLY A 63 -4.93 5.86 -21.44
CA GLY A 63 -3.50 6.15 -21.53
C GLY A 63 -2.66 5.58 -20.39
N TYR A 64 -3.29 4.94 -19.40
CA TYR A 64 -2.59 4.25 -18.31
C TYR A 64 -2.26 2.81 -18.72
N VAL A 65 -1.17 2.29 -18.16
CA VAL A 65 -0.76 0.89 -18.28
C VAL A 65 -0.99 0.19 -16.93
N PRO A 66 -1.17 -1.14 -16.91
CA PRO A 66 -1.26 -1.89 -15.67
C PRO A 66 -0.03 -1.67 -14.79
N ASP A 67 -0.27 -1.48 -13.49
CA ASP A 67 0.77 -1.27 -12.49
C ASP A 67 0.54 -2.16 -11.27
N SER A 68 1.62 -2.59 -10.63
CA SER A 68 1.56 -3.42 -9.42
C SER A 68 2.18 -2.68 -8.26
N THR A 69 1.47 -2.67 -7.13
CA THR A 69 1.96 -2.14 -5.86
C THR A 69 2.36 -3.30 -4.96
N PHE A 70 3.48 -3.16 -4.23
CA PHE A 70 3.97 -4.17 -3.29
C PHE A 70 4.39 -3.48 -2.00
N TRP A 71 4.00 -4.06 -0.87
CA TRP A 71 4.37 -3.55 0.44
C TRP A 71 5.60 -4.27 0.95
N LEU A 72 6.56 -3.51 1.45
CA LEU A 72 7.73 -4.05 2.14
C LEU A 72 7.35 -4.31 3.59
N ILE A 73 7.36 -5.58 3.98
CA ILE A 73 7.12 -6.00 5.36
C ILE A 73 8.38 -6.63 5.96
N ASN A 74 8.48 -6.60 7.28
CA ASN A 74 9.45 -7.39 8.01
C ASN A 74 8.88 -8.72 8.50
N GLU A 75 9.73 -9.53 9.15
CA GLU A 75 9.38 -10.80 9.80
C GLU A 75 8.27 -10.74 10.87
N ARG A 76 7.83 -9.54 11.27
CA ARG A 76 6.70 -9.32 12.18
C ARG A 76 5.45 -8.84 11.46
N GLU A 77 5.43 -8.93 10.13
CA GLU A 77 4.38 -8.40 9.25
C GLU A 77 4.19 -6.88 9.36
N LYS A 78 5.13 -6.15 9.98
CA LYS A 78 5.07 -4.69 10.06
C LYS A 78 5.32 -4.11 8.68
N CYS A 79 4.39 -3.27 8.21
CA CYS A 79 4.56 -2.50 6.98
C CYS A 79 5.61 -1.41 7.18
N LEU A 80 6.65 -1.42 6.34
CA LEU A 80 7.76 -0.47 6.39
C LEU A 80 7.70 0.55 5.26
N VAL A 81 7.29 0.12 4.07
CA VAL A 81 7.20 0.94 2.85
C VAL A 81 6.09 0.37 1.96
N LEU A 82 5.46 1.22 1.16
CA LEU A 82 4.35 0.90 0.25
C LEU A 82 4.76 0.95 -1.22
#